data_AF-A0A6M0C2D9-F1
#
_entry.id   AF-A0A6M0C2D9-F1
#
_cell.length_a   1.000
_cell.length_b   1.000
_cell.length_c   1.000
_cell.angle_alpha   90.00
_cell.angle_beta   90.00
_cell.angle_gamma   90.00
#
_symmetry.space_group_name_H-M   'P 1'
#
loop_
_entity.id
_entity.type
_entity.pdbx_description
1 polymer ?
#
loop_
_entity_poly.entity_id
_entity_poly.type
_entity_poly.pdbx_seq_one_letter_code
_entity_poly.pdbx_strand_id
1 'polypeptide(L)'
;MLLHRHNLCLTLMGLGMRSFGLKTRSTITKGKSVKLAVEVVSTNWQDDYLMKAGEYEKLGIVEYWIIDYLGLGGKRFIGSPKQPTLSIYQMVDSEYEVKIFRGSDKIESSIFSELNLTAEQIFNRGR
;
A
#
# COMPACT_ATOMS: atom_id res chain seq x y z
N MET A 1 -6.24 -4.19 -16.93
CA MET A 1 -5.18 -4.80 -17.78
C MET A 1 -4.14 -5.39 -16.84
N LEU A 2 -4.16 -6.71 -16.62
CA LEU A 2 -3.09 -7.39 -15.88
C LEU A 2 -1.88 -7.52 -16.84
N LEU A 3 -0.83 -6.75 -16.59
CA LEU A 3 0.45 -6.95 -17.27
C LEU A 3 1.20 -8.08 -16.56
N HIS A 4 1.25 -9.24 -17.23
CA HIS A 4 2.19 -10.31 -16.91
C HIS A 4 3.59 -9.89 -17.36
N ARG A 5 4.42 -9.40 -16.42
CA ARG A 5 5.84 -9.76 -16.19
C ARG A 5 6.22 -9.22 -14.81
N HIS A 6 6.51 -10.12 -13.88
CA HIS A 6 6.68 -9.90 -12.42
C HIS A 6 5.34 -9.64 -11.69
N ASN A 7 4.99 -10.51 -10.72
CA ASN A 7 3.69 -10.58 -10.03
C ASN A 7 3.43 -9.39 -9.06
N LEU A 8 3.40 -8.17 -9.59
CA LEU A 8 3.04 -6.95 -8.88
C LEU A 8 1.58 -6.62 -9.17
N CYS A 9 0.75 -6.47 -8.14
CA CYS A 9 -0.59 -5.91 -8.28
C CYS A 9 -0.56 -4.46 -7.79
N LEU A 10 -0.55 -3.51 -8.72
CA LEU A 10 -0.74 -2.09 -8.40
C LEU A 10 -2.24 -1.79 -8.51
N THR A 11 -2.85 -1.39 -7.40
CA THR A 11 -4.22 -0.89 -7.40
C THR A 11 -4.16 0.62 -7.24
N LEU A 12 -4.65 1.34 -8.25
CA LEU A 12 -4.83 2.80 -8.20
C LEU A 12 -6.32 3.07 -8.03
N MET A 13 -6.83 3.04 -6.80
CA MET A 13 -8.16 3.57 -6.50
C MET A 13 -7.99 4.83 -5.66
N GLY A 14 -7.71 5.97 -6.32
CA GLY A 14 -7.52 7.20 -5.58
C GLY A 14 -7.45 8.51 -6.35
N LEU A 15 -7.44 8.50 -7.68
CA LEU A 15 -7.58 9.74 -8.44
C LEU A 15 -9.06 9.96 -8.69
N GLY A 16 -9.60 11.05 -8.16
CA GLY A 16 -10.90 11.59 -8.50
C GLY A 16 -10.94 11.99 -9.98
N MET A 17 -10.98 11.01 -10.88
CA MET A 17 -11.29 11.22 -12.28
C MET A 17 -12.81 11.29 -12.38
N ARG A 18 -13.34 12.48 -12.62
CA ARG A 18 -14.67 12.63 -13.20
C ARG A 18 -14.64 11.96 -14.57
N SER A 19 -14.99 10.68 -14.63
CA SER A 19 -15.22 9.97 -15.87
C SER A 19 -16.61 9.36 -15.80
N PHE A 20 -17.47 9.83 -16.70
CA PHE A 20 -18.72 9.18 -17.05
C PHE A 20 -18.38 7.76 -17.54
N GLY A 21 -18.82 6.74 -16.82
CA GLY A 21 -18.81 5.35 -17.27
C GLY A 21 -17.60 4.50 -16.82
N LEU A 22 -17.91 3.44 -16.07
CA LEU A 22 -17.08 2.28 -15.71
C LEU A 22 -16.00 2.49 -14.61
N LYS A 23 -16.43 2.35 -13.36
CA LYS A 23 -15.54 2.05 -12.22
C LYS A 23 -14.97 0.64 -12.40
N THR A 24 -13.77 0.51 -12.93
CA THR A 24 -13.11 -0.80 -13.07
C THR A 24 -12.61 -1.26 -11.70
N ARG A 25 -13.22 -2.30 -11.14
CA ARG A 25 -12.73 -2.99 -9.94
C ARG A 25 -11.86 -4.15 -10.39
N SER A 26 -10.58 -4.15 -10.03
CA SER A 26 -9.74 -5.33 -10.13
C SER A 26 -10.17 -6.34 -9.07
N THR A 27 -10.43 -7.58 -9.46
CA THR A 27 -10.78 -8.67 -8.53
C THR A 27 -9.57 -9.60 -8.38
N ILE A 28 -9.09 -9.77 -7.14
CA ILE A 28 -8.06 -10.75 -6.81
C ILE A 28 -8.76 -12.05 -6.39
N THR A 29 -8.58 -13.13 -7.15
CA THR A 29 -9.19 -14.44 -6.86
C THR A 29 -8.20 -15.47 -6.32
N LYS A 30 -6.89 -15.23 -6.51
CA LYS A 30 -5.78 -16.09 -6.03
C LYS A 30 -4.75 -15.23 -5.28
N GLY A 31 -5.10 -14.75 -4.09
CA GLY A 31 -4.25 -13.85 -3.30
C GLY A 31 -2.81 -14.30 -3.11
N LYS A 32 -2.57 -15.57 -2.77
CA LYS A 32 -1.24 -16.18 -2.62
C LYS A 32 -0.31 -16.07 -3.84
N SER A 33 -0.85 -15.81 -5.04
CA SER A 33 -0.06 -15.59 -6.26
C SER A 33 0.46 -14.15 -6.39
N VAL A 34 -0.20 -13.20 -5.71
CA VAL A 34 0.24 -11.81 -5.57
C VAL A 34 1.28 -11.76 -4.46
N LYS A 35 2.50 -11.34 -4.79
CA LYS A 35 3.56 -11.20 -3.78
C LYS A 35 3.45 -9.86 -3.07
N LEU A 36 3.20 -8.80 -3.83
CA LEU A 36 3.10 -7.43 -3.33
C LEU A 36 1.84 -6.75 -3.87
N ALA A 37 1.07 -6.15 -2.97
CA ALA A 37 0.06 -5.15 -3.28
C ALA A 37 0.55 -3.76 -2.82
N VAL A 38 0.33 -2.73 -3.63
CA VAL A 38 0.68 -1.34 -3.28
C VAL A 38 -0.54 -0.45 -3.52
N GLU A 39 -0.87 0.36 -2.52
CA GLU A 39 -1.94 1.36 -2.57
C GLU A 39 -1.37 2.72 -2.23
N VAL A 40 -1.73 3.72 -3.04
CA VAL A 40 -1.39 5.12 -2.79
C VAL A 40 -2.62 5.81 -2.24
N VAL A 41 -2.52 6.32 -1.01
CA VAL A 41 -3.65 6.90 -0.30
C VAL A 41 -4.15 8.14 -1.03
N SER A 42 -5.47 8.24 -1.09
CA SER A 42 -6.20 9.40 -1.58
C SER A 42 -7.12 9.96 -0.50
N THR A 43 -8.10 10.77 -0.89
CA THR A 43 -9.08 11.33 0.03
C THR A 43 -9.93 10.26 0.74
N ASN A 44 -10.04 9.04 0.18
CA ASN A 44 -10.80 7.92 0.74
C ASN A 44 -9.91 6.94 1.54
N TRP A 45 -9.07 7.47 2.42
CA TRP A 45 -8.06 6.72 3.16
C TRP A 45 -8.62 5.65 4.11
N GLN A 46 -9.89 5.75 4.52
CA GLN A 46 -10.51 4.77 5.41
C GLN A 46 -10.51 3.37 4.78
N ASP A 47 -10.78 3.27 3.48
CA ASP A 47 -10.85 1.98 2.78
C ASP A 47 -9.48 1.30 2.74
N ASP A 48 -8.41 2.06 2.51
CA ASP A 48 -7.05 1.53 2.39
C ASP A 48 -6.53 0.98 3.73
N TYR A 49 -6.78 1.71 4.83
CA TYR A 49 -6.32 1.34 6.18
C TYR A 49 -7.23 0.35 6.92
N LEU A 50 -8.52 0.23 6.55
CA LEU A 50 -9.46 -0.65 7.25
C LEU A 50 -9.91 -1.83 6.41
N MET A 51 -10.44 -1.57 5.21
CA MET A 51 -11.11 -2.61 4.42
C MET A 51 -10.09 -3.48 3.67
N LYS A 52 -9.19 -2.85 2.91
CA LYS A 52 -8.25 -3.56 2.03
C LYS A 52 -7.19 -4.34 2.81
N ALA A 53 -6.66 -3.77 3.90
CA ALA A 53 -5.67 -4.46 4.74
C ALA A 53 -6.19 -5.83 5.21
N GLY A 54 -7.41 -5.88 5.75
CA GLY A 54 -8.03 -7.15 6.19
C GLY A 54 -8.43 -8.08 5.04
N GLU A 55 -8.80 -7.56 3.87
CA GLU A 55 -9.08 -8.38 2.68
C GLU A 55 -7.79 -9.05 2.15
N TYR A 56 -6.69 -8.29 2.04
CA TYR A 56 -5.41 -8.79 1.55
C TYR A 56 -4.75 -9.78 2.50
N GLU A 57 -4.92 -9.59 3.81
CA GLU A 57 -4.51 -10.54 4.84
C GLU A 57 -5.20 -11.89 4.65
N LYS A 58 -6.54 -11.90 4.57
CA LYS A 58 -7.34 -13.11 4.33
C LYS A 58 -6.98 -13.81 3.02
N LEU A 59 -6.60 -13.02 2.01
CA LEU A 59 -6.15 -13.52 0.72
C LEU A 59 -4.72 -14.10 0.75
N GLY A 60 -3.95 -13.85 1.81
CA GLY A 60 -2.60 -14.35 1.99
C GLY A 60 -1.57 -13.65 1.08
N ILE A 61 -1.79 -12.37 0.78
CA ILE A 61 -0.78 -11.57 0.06
C ILE A 61 0.39 -11.34 1.02
N VAL A 62 1.62 -11.62 0.57
CA VAL A 62 2.78 -11.68 1.48
C VAL A 62 3.20 -10.31 2.01
N GLU A 63 3.11 -9.28 1.17
CA GLU A 63 3.44 -7.92 1.57
C GLU A 63 2.44 -6.92 0.98
N TYR A 64 2.04 -5.92 1.76
CA TYR A 64 1.09 -4.89 1.37
C TYR A 64 1.56 -3.51 1.81
N TRP A 65 1.67 -2.57 0.88
CA TRP A 65 2.18 -1.23 1.12
C TRP A 65 1.06 -0.20 1.01
N ILE A 66 0.98 0.68 1.99
CA ILE A 66 0.13 1.88 1.97
C ILE A 66 1.04 3.11 1.95
N ILE A 67 1.01 3.86 0.85
CA ILE A 67 1.81 5.07 0.65
C ILE A 67 0.92 6.29 0.90
N ASP A 68 1.00 6.86 2.09
CA ASP A 68 0.29 8.10 2.47
C ASP A 68 1.24 9.31 2.42
N TYR A 69 1.52 9.76 1.21
CA TYR A 69 2.48 10.85 0.96
C TYR A 69 1.98 12.25 1.38
N LEU A 70 0.68 12.40 1.66
CA LEU A 70 0.07 13.66 2.12
C LEU A 70 -0.25 13.65 3.63
N GLY A 71 -0.12 12.50 4.30
CA GLY A 71 -0.47 12.35 5.71
C GLY A 71 -1.97 12.51 5.97
N LEU A 72 -2.82 11.94 5.10
CA LEU A 72 -4.28 12.07 5.19
C LEU A 72 -4.90 11.12 6.23
N GLY A 73 -4.30 9.95 6.40
CA GLY A 73 -4.77 8.86 7.23
C GLY A 73 -5.15 9.26 8.66
N GLY A 74 -6.02 8.49 9.30
CA GLY A 74 -6.40 8.72 10.68
C GLY A 74 -5.20 8.66 11.64
N LYS A 75 -5.21 9.46 12.71
CA LYS A 75 -4.10 9.54 13.68
C LYS A 75 -3.71 8.18 14.28
N ARG A 76 -4.66 7.25 14.40
CA ARG A 76 -4.40 5.87 14.86
C ARG A 76 -3.46 5.07 13.94
N PHE A 77 -3.40 5.44 12.65
CA PHE A 77 -2.60 4.73 11.65
C PHE A 77 -1.29 5.45 11.37
N ILE A 78 -1.34 6.78 11.22
CA ILE A 78 -0.17 7.58 10.81
C ILE A 78 0.42 8.43 11.94
N GLY A 79 -0.11 8.35 13.15
CA GLY A 79 0.37 9.09 14.31
C GLY A 79 -0.15 10.53 14.41
N SER A 80 0.38 11.25 15.41
CA SER A 80 0.15 12.68 15.65
C SER A 80 1.49 13.33 16.03
N PRO A 81 1.96 14.39 15.36
CA PRO A 81 1.32 15.07 14.23
C PRO A 81 1.17 14.17 13.00
N LYS A 82 0.18 14.47 12.15
CA LYS A 82 0.02 13.77 10.88
C LYS A 82 1.13 14.20 9.94
N GLN A 83 1.80 13.23 9.31
CA GLN A 83 2.88 13.47 8.37
C GLN A 83 2.94 12.34 7.33
N PRO A 84 3.65 12.55 6.20
CA PRO A 84 3.83 11.51 5.19
C PRO A 84 4.33 10.20 5.80
N THR A 85 3.64 9.12 5.48
CA THR A 85 3.82 7.83 6.14
C THR A 85 3.72 6.69 5.13
N LEU A 86 4.69 5.79 5.17
CA LEU A 86 4.66 4.52 4.46
C LEU A 86 4.40 3.42 5.49
N SER A 87 3.32 2.67 5.30
CA SER A 87 3.02 1.49 6.13
C SER A 87 3.25 0.25 5.29
N ILE A 88 4.11 -0.65 5.76
CA ILE A 88 4.36 -1.96 5.14
C ILE A 88 3.82 -3.03 6.06
N TYR A 89 2.82 -3.76 5.58
CA TYR A 89 2.25 -4.93 6.20
C TYR A 89 2.97 -6.17 5.67
N GLN A 90 3.48 -7.01 6.55
CA GLN A 90 4.19 -8.25 6.23
C GLN A 90 3.47 -9.43 6.87
N MET A 91 3.26 -10.49 6.10
CA MET A 91 2.62 -11.71 6.58
C MET A 91 3.59 -12.49 7.49
N VAL A 92 3.26 -12.60 8.78
CA VAL A 92 3.98 -13.36 9.81
C VAL A 92 2.98 -14.29 10.50
N ASP A 93 3.24 -15.59 10.50
CA ASP A 93 2.38 -16.61 11.14
C ASP A 93 0.88 -16.52 10.80
N SER A 94 0.56 -16.13 9.56
CA SER A 94 -0.80 -15.96 9.00
C SER A 94 -1.53 -14.67 9.39
N GLU A 95 -0.85 -13.72 10.02
CA GLU A 95 -1.36 -12.38 10.34
C GLU A 95 -0.43 -11.30 9.80
N TYR A 96 -0.95 -10.11 9.55
CA TYR A 96 -0.10 -8.98 9.19
C TYR A 96 0.50 -8.30 10.41
N GLU A 97 1.83 -8.18 10.39
CA GLU A 97 2.56 -7.20 11.19
C GLU A 97 2.83 -5.94 10.36
N VAL A 98 2.68 -4.76 10.96
CA VAL A 98 2.89 -3.48 10.27
C VAL A 98 4.14 -2.77 10.78
N LYS A 99 4.99 -2.36 9.84
CA LYS A 99 6.09 -1.42 10.08
C LYS A 99 5.79 -0.08 9.44
N ILE A 100 6.07 0.99 10.16
CA ILE A 100 5.82 2.37 9.72
C ILE A 100 7.14 3.07 9.45
N PHE A 101 7.28 3.66 8.27
CA PHE A 101 8.48 4.36 7.82
C PHE A 101 8.16 5.81 7.45
N ARG A 102 9.02 6.74 7.86
CA ARG A 102 8.89 8.19 7.62
C ARG A 102 10.25 8.85 7.39
N GLY A 103 10.27 9.99 6.70
CA GLY A 103 11.49 10.77 6.52
C GLY A 103 12.68 9.94 5.99
N SER A 104 13.79 9.94 6.73
CA SER A 104 15.01 9.23 6.36
C SER A 104 15.03 7.74 6.72
N ASP A 105 13.94 7.17 7.24
CA ASP A 105 13.85 5.74 7.54
C ASP A 105 14.13 4.91 6.28
N LYS A 106 15.09 3.98 6.37
CA LYS A 106 15.36 3.01 5.31
C LYS A 106 14.23 2.00 5.25
N ILE A 107 13.75 1.75 4.04
CA ILE A 107 12.61 0.87 3.82
C ILE A 107 13.08 -0.58 3.89
N GLU A 108 12.41 -1.36 4.73
CA GLU A 108 12.64 -2.81 4.83
C GLU A 108 11.49 -3.55 4.12
N SER A 109 11.84 -4.33 3.11
CA SER A 109 10.92 -5.20 2.37
C SER A 109 11.42 -6.64 2.41
N SER A 110 10.51 -7.57 2.67
CA SER A 110 10.80 -9.02 2.58
C SER A 110 10.92 -9.49 1.13
N ILE A 111 10.32 -8.75 0.19
CA ILE A 111 10.31 -9.06 -1.25
C ILE A 111 11.51 -8.42 -1.94
N PHE A 112 11.92 -7.24 -1.51
CA PHE A 112 13.05 -6.50 -2.05
C PHE A 112 14.10 -6.25 -0.98
N SER A 113 14.84 -7.30 -0.60
CA SER A 113 15.87 -7.24 0.45
C SER A 113 17.02 -6.27 0.14
N GLU A 114 17.26 -5.97 -1.14
CA GLU A 114 18.31 -5.05 -1.60
C GLU A 114 17.79 -3.61 -1.81
N LEU A 115 16.53 -3.33 -1.44
CA LEU A 115 15.94 -2.00 -1.60
C LEU A 115 16.68 -0.99 -0.72
N ASN A 116 17.39 -0.07 -1.36
CA ASN A 116 18.12 1.00 -0.69
C ASN A 116 17.46 2.36 -0.95
N LEU A 117 16.21 2.51 -0.48
CA LEU A 117 15.45 3.76 -0.53
C LEU A 117 15.01 4.17 0.87
N THR A 118 14.90 5.48 1.08
CA THR A 118 14.21 6.04 2.25
C THR A 118 12.74 6.32 1.96
N ALA A 119 11.92 6.42 3.01
CA ALA A 119 10.50 6.79 2.88
C ALA A 119 10.32 8.14 2.16
N GLU A 120 11.13 9.14 2.51
CA GLU A 120 11.13 10.46 1.86
C GLU A 120 11.44 10.39 0.36
N GLN A 121 12.38 9.53 -0.05
CA GLN A 121 12.68 9.33 -1.47
C GLN A 121 11.49 8.74 -2.24
N ILE A 122 10.67 7.90 -1.61
CA ILE A 122 9.40 7.44 -2.22
C ILE A 122 8.41 8.60 -2.34
N PHE A 123 8.19 9.37 -1.27
CA PHE A 123 7.22 10.46 -1.28
C PHE A 123 7.56 11.56 -2.29
N ASN A 124 8.85 11.84 -2.51
CA ASN A 124 9.30 12.90 -3.40
C ASN A 124 9.31 12.52 -4.89
N ARG A 125 9.25 11.24 -5.24
CA ARG A 125 9.25 10.77 -6.66
C ARG A 125 7.87 10.85 -7.34
N GLY A 126 6.81 11.18 -6.61
CA GLY A 126 5.45 11.31 -7.12
C GLY A 126 4.93 12.75 -7.27
N ARG A 127 5.82 13.74 -7.15
CA ARG A 127 5.53 15.17 -7.34
C ARG A 127 5.93 15.64 -8.73
#